data_AF-A0A7U2NGF7-F1
#
_entry.id   AF-A0A7U2NGF7-F1
#
_cell.length_a   1.000
_cell.length_b   1.000
_cell.length_c   1.000
_cell.angle_alpha   90.00
_cell.angle_beta   90.00
_cell.angle_gamma   90.00
#
_symmetry.space_group_name_H-M   'P 1'
#
loop_
_entity.id
_entity.type
_entity.pdbx_description
1 polymer ?
#
loop_
_entity_poly.entity_id
_entity_poly.type
_entity_poly.pdbx_seq_one_letter_code
_entity_poly.pdbx_strand_id
1 'polypeptide(L)'
;MQKKILSIVMLTALTLNSCKNNSEVTKTVPDEIITSSETDNKGNKLDIDFNNTKSTATLKLNGEIIEMVLDTTMASGANYKNEHYHYTNWHNMTILEKDGKVIFEAGKEKTPSASNMSNFEGTYIYGKKEGANDWVEINIKSLKNQDSCSIVVNSKTINNKKGCEFNKLGLLKNDTIFIKTTDWKRPVTVIITKKTNKITIDAIEKQTDDRFVLNWYCSGGGSLIGDYIKK
;
A
#
# COMPACT_ATOMS: atom_id res chain seq x y z
N MET A 1 -14.33 50.31 -34.23
CA MET A 1 -15.12 50.47 -35.46
C MET A 1 -15.73 49.14 -35.83
N GLN A 2 -17.06 49.06 -35.82
CA GLN A 2 -17.84 47.91 -36.25
C GLN A 2 -17.80 47.81 -37.78
N LYS A 3 -17.56 46.62 -38.33
CA LYS A 3 -17.96 46.31 -39.70
C LYS A 3 -18.72 44.97 -39.69
N LYS A 4 -20.04 45.11 -39.72
CA LYS A 4 -21.00 44.05 -40.03
C LYS A 4 -20.87 43.80 -41.54
N ILE A 5 -20.67 42.56 -41.96
CA ILE A 5 -20.94 42.14 -43.34
C ILE A 5 -21.98 41.03 -43.28
N LEU A 6 -23.04 41.30 -44.01
CA LEU A 6 -24.30 40.59 -44.10
C LEU A 6 -24.26 39.68 -45.35
N SER A 7 -24.94 38.54 -45.24
CA SER A 7 -25.56 37.77 -46.33
C SER A 7 -24.65 36.86 -47.18
N ILE A 8 -24.93 35.55 -47.22
CA ILE A 8 -25.89 34.91 -48.14
C ILE A 8 -25.98 33.42 -47.78
N VAL A 9 -27.22 32.96 -47.61
CA VAL A 9 -27.61 31.56 -47.44
C VAL A 9 -27.45 30.85 -48.78
N MET A 10 -26.74 29.72 -48.81
CA MET A 10 -26.84 28.76 -49.91
C MET A 10 -27.16 27.37 -49.35
N LEU A 11 -28.37 26.94 -49.72
CA LEU A 11 -29.00 25.68 -49.43
C LEU A 11 -28.36 24.59 -50.30
N THR A 12 -27.72 23.60 -49.70
CA THR A 12 -27.46 22.30 -50.35
C THR A 12 -27.92 21.19 -49.43
N ALA A 13 -28.95 20.50 -49.89
CA ALA A 13 -29.60 19.40 -49.21
C ALA A 13 -28.83 18.08 -49.40
N LEU A 14 -29.00 17.23 -48.38
CA LEU A 14 -28.99 15.76 -48.39
C LEU A 14 -27.66 15.05 -48.63
N THR A 15 -27.02 14.67 -47.51
CA THR A 15 -26.36 13.36 -47.40
C THR A 15 -27.05 12.54 -46.31
N LEU A 16 -27.65 11.43 -46.73
CA LEU A 16 -28.16 10.36 -45.91
C LEU A 16 -27.02 9.77 -45.07
N ASN A 17 -27.20 9.66 -43.75
CA ASN A 17 -26.52 8.65 -42.96
C ASN A 17 -27.39 8.22 -41.79
N SER A 18 -28.00 7.04 -41.97
CA SER A 18 -28.25 6.01 -40.98
C SER A 18 -28.61 6.47 -39.56
N CYS A 19 -29.91 6.40 -39.23
CA CYS A 19 -30.33 6.19 -37.85
C CYS A 19 -29.79 4.84 -37.37
N LYS A 20 -28.65 4.87 -36.71
CA LYS A 20 -28.32 3.90 -35.67
C LYS A 20 -28.05 4.73 -34.43
N ASN A 21 -29.11 5.02 -33.68
CA ASN A 21 -28.99 5.48 -32.30
C ASN A 21 -28.44 4.31 -31.50
N ASN A 22 -27.14 4.06 -31.66
CA ASN A 22 -26.38 3.33 -30.68
C ASN A 22 -26.19 4.32 -29.54
N SER A 23 -27.24 4.50 -28.74
CA SER A 23 -27.08 4.89 -27.36
C SER A 23 -26.23 3.78 -26.76
N GLU A 24 -24.91 3.96 -26.76
CA GLU A 24 -24.08 3.30 -25.77
C GLU A 24 -24.69 3.70 -24.44
N VAL A 25 -25.50 2.80 -23.89
CA VAL A 25 -25.80 2.78 -22.48
C VAL A 25 -24.43 2.58 -21.84
N THR A 26 -23.77 3.68 -21.49
CA THR A 26 -22.71 3.67 -20.50
C THR A 26 -23.35 3.07 -19.27
N LYS A 27 -23.14 1.77 -19.09
CA LYS A 27 -23.48 1.08 -17.85
C LYS A 27 -22.59 1.74 -16.80
N THR A 28 -23.13 2.75 -16.12
CA THR A 28 -22.51 3.30 -14.91
C THR A 28 -22.46 2.14 -13.94
N VAL A 29 -21.28 1.53 -13.81
CA VAL A 29 -21.02 0.57 -12.74
C VAL A 29 -21.26 1.34 -11.44
N PRO A 30 -22.20 0.90 -10.58
CA PRO A 30 -22.46 1.60 -9.34
C PRO A 30 -21.20 1.60 -8.48
N ASP A 31 -20.95 2.73 -7.82
CA ASP A 31 -19.80 2.87 -6.93
C ASP A 31 -19.90 1.87 -5.77
N GLU A 32 -18.81 1.14 -5.52
CA GLU A 32 -18.66 0.28 -4.36
C GLU A 32 -18.19 1.13 -3.18
N ILE A 33 -19.14 1.52 -2.32
CA ILE A 33 -18.88 2.37 -1.14
C ILE A 33 -18.93 1.52 0.13
N ILE A 34 -17.87 1.58 0.93
CA ILE A 34 -17.78 0.97 2.26
C ILE A 34 -17.75 2.08 3.30
N THR A 35 -18.76 2.11 4.16
CA THR A 35 -18.84 3.08 5.27
C THR A 35 -18.26 2.48 6.56
N SER A 36 -17.52 3.28 7.31
CA SER A 36 -17.06 2.98 8.66
C SER A 36 -17.20 4.19 9.57
N SER A 37 -17.16 3.95 10.87
CA SER A 37 -17.29 4.99 11.89
C SER A 37 -16.42 4.63 13.08
N GLU A 38 -15.61 5.59 13.53
CA GLU A 38 -14.70 5.42 14.65
C GLU A 38 -14.85 6.56 15.66
N THR A 39 -14.55 6.26 16.93
CA THR A 39 -14.59 7.22 18.02
C THR A 39 -13.23 7.25 18.70
N ASP A 40 -12.65 8.44 18.85
CA ASP A 40 -11.38 8.63 19.57
C ASP A 40 -11.58 8.60 21.10
N ASN A 41 -10.47 8.68 21.84
CA ASN A 41 -10.49 8.70 23.31
C ASN A 41 -11.12 9.96 23.92
N LYS A 42 -11.37 11.00 23.12
CA LYS A 42 -12.04 12.25 23.53
C LYS A 42 -13.53 12.25 23.19
N GLY A 43 -14.01 11.20 22.51
CA GLY A 43 -15.40 11.10 22.06
C GLY A 43 -15.70 11.80 20.74
N ASN A 44 -14.69 12.31 20.03
CA ASN A 44 -14.90 12.79 18.65
C ASN A 44 -15.24 11.60 17.76
N LYS A 45 -16.10 11.82 16.77
CA LYS A 45 -16.53 10.81 15.81
C LYS A 45 -15.97 11.11 14.43
N LEU A 46 -15.38 10.11 13.81
CA LEU A 46 -14.92 10.14 12.43
C LEU A 46 -15.74 9.15 11.61
N ASP A 47 -16.58 9.67 10.73
CA ASP A 47 -17.29 8.86 9.73
C ASP A 47 -16.48 8.82 8.44
N ILE A 48 -16.42 7.66 7.78
CA ILE A 48 -15.53 7.44 6.64
C ILE A 48 -16.27 6.64 5.57
N ASP A 49 -16.33 7.16 4.36
CA ASP A 49 -16.82 6.48 3.18
C ASP A 49 -15.66 6.18 2.23
N PHE A 50 -15.31 4.91 2.08
CA PHE A 50 -14.32 4.44 1.10
C PHE A 50 -15.02 4.10 -0.20
N ASN A 51 -14.67 4.81 -1.28
CA ASN A 51 -15.13 4.49 -2.62
C ASN A 51 -14.07 3.65 -3.33
N ASN A 52 -14.25 2.33 -3.33
CA ASN A 52 -13.30 1.39 -3.94
C ASN A 52 -13.24 1.52 -5.46
N THR A 53 -14.35 1.93 -6.10
CA THR A 53 -14.41 2.16 -7.55
C THR A 53 -13.55 3.35 -7.97
N LYS A 54 -13.54 4.43 -7.17
CA LYS A 54 -12.81 5.67 -7.47
C LYS A 54 -11.46 5.78 -6.75
N SER A 55 -11.16 4.86 -5.84
CA SER A 55 -9.99 4.94 -4.96
C SER A 55 -9.92 6.26 -4.19
N THR A 56 -11.07 6.72 -3.68
CA THR A 56 -11.20 7.94 -2.86
C THR A 56 -11.78 7.62 -1.49
N ALA A 57 -11.53 8.51 -0.53
CA ALA A 57 -12.17 8.47 0.78
C ALA A 57 -12.80 9.83 1.09
N THR A 58 -14.01 9.80 1.66
CA THR A 58 -14.68 10.99 2.20
C THR A 58 -14.81 10.80 3.70
N LEU A 59 -14.10 11.65 4.45
CA LEU A 59 -14.09 11.63 5.90
C LEU A 59 -14.97 12.76 6.43
N LYS A 60 -15.63 12.52 7.55
CA LYS A 60 -16.42 13.52 8.27
C LYS A 60 -16.01 13.55 9.74
N LEU A 61 -15.30 14.60 10.13
CA LEU A 61 -14.86 14.84 11.50
C LEU A 61 -15.56 16.08 12.05
N ASN A 62 -16.37 15.92 13.10
CA ASN A 62 -17.08 17.04 13.74
C ASN A 62 -17.89 17.92 12.76
N GLY A 63 -18.38 17.32 11.66
CA GLY A 63 -19.16 18.01 10.62
C GLY A 63 -18.32 18.58 9.47
N GLU A 64 -16.99 18.66 9.58
CA GLU A 64 -16.10 19.01 8.47
C GLU A 64 -15.99 17.80 7.53
N ILE A 65 -16.16 18.04 6.23
CA ILE A 65 -16.01 17.03 5.17
C ILE A 65 -14.61 17.16 4.58
N ILE A 66 -13.89 16.05 4.51
CA ILE A 66 -12.52 15.97 4.01
C ILE A 66 -12.49 14.93 2.89
N GLU A 67 -12.21 15.37 1.67
CA GLU A 67 -12.10 14.50 0.50
C GLU A 67 -10.63 14.20 0.20
N MET A 68 -10.34 12.93 -0.06
CA MET A 68 -8.98 12.42 -0.14
C MET A 68 -8.86 11.37 -1.24
N VAL A 69 -7.69 11.28 -1.87
CA VAL A 69 -7.35 10.24 -2.85
C VAL A 69 -6.42 9.22 -2.23
N LEU A 70 -6.42 7.99 -2.74
CA LEU A 70 -5.53 6.93 -2.30
C LEU A 70 -4.06 7.41 -2.34
N ASP A 71 -3.37 7.29 -1.20
CA ASP A 71 -1.93 7.49 -1.13
C ASP A 71 -1.22 6.18 -1.51
N THR A 72 -0.62 6.16 -2.69
CA THR A 72 0.08 4.98 -3.22
C THR A 72 1.48 4.79 -2.64
N THR A 73 1.95 5.68 -1.75
CA THR A 73 3.28 5.56 -1.10
C THR A 73 3.37 4.38 -0.13
N MET A 74 2.23 3.86 0.34
CA MET A 74 2.15 2.70 1.23
C MET A 74 1.43 1.53 0.52
N ALA A 75 2.01 0.32 0.54
CA ALA A 75 1.38 -0.84 -0.10
C ALA A 75 0.46 -1.65 0.84
N SER A 76 0.38 -1.28 2.12
CA SER A 76 -0.49 -1.93 3.10
C SER A 76 -1.22 -0.92 3.98
N GLY A 77 -2.41 -1.30 4.46
CA GLY A 77 -3.32 -0.40 5.14
C GLY A 77 -4.14 0.45 4.18
N ALA A 78 -5.13 1.15 4.72
CA ALA A 78 -5.90 2.15 4.00
C ALA A 78 -5.21 3.51 4.19
N ASN A 79 -4.66 4.07 3.12
CA ASN A 79 -3.89 5.31 3.17
C ASN A 79 -4.44 6.29 2.15
N TYR A 80 -4.83 7.47 2.61
CA TYR A 80 -5.44 8.49 1.76
C TYR A 80 -4.85 9.84 2.13
N LYS A 81 -4.69 10.73 1.16
CA LYS A 81 -4.19 12.09 1.39
C LYS A 81 -4.86 13.14 0.50
N ASN A 82 -4.75 14.38 0.93
CA ASN A 82 -4.87 15.57 0.09
C ASN A 82 -3.75 16.56 0.47
N GLU A 83 -3.88 17.85 0.11
CA GLU A 83 -2.86 18.87 0.40
C GLU A 83 -2.58 19.04 1.89
N HIS A 84 -3.60 18.93 2.75
CA HIS A 84 -3.51 19.23 4.17
C HIS A 84 -3.68 18.02 5.06
N TYR A 85 -4.30 16.95 4.58
CA TYR A 85 -4.71 15.83 5.40
C TYR A 85 -4.04 14.54 4.96
N HIS A 86 -3.72 13.70 5.94
CA HIS A 86 -3.25 12.34 5.73
C HIS A 86 -3.99 11.40 6.67
N TYR A 87 -4.66 10.41 6.09
CA TYR A 87 -5.39 9.37 6.79
C TYR A 87 -4.65 8.05 6.62
N THR A 88 -4.44 7.36 7.74
CA THR A 88 -3.94 5.99 7.75
C THR A 88 -4.82 5.13 8.65
N ASN A 89 -5.24 3.98 8.14
CA ASN A 89 -5.75 2.88 8.97
C ASN A 89 -4.92 1.63 8.72
N TRP A 90 -4.26 1.18 9.78
CA TRP A 90 -3.35 0.05 9.74
C TRP A 90 -3.41 -0.69 11.08
N HIS A 91 -3.56 -2.01 11.04
CA HIS A 91 -3.67 -2.85 12.24
C HIS A 91 -4.69 -2.36 13.30
N ASN A 92 -5.87 -1.89 12.86
CA ASN A 92 -6.93 -1.41 13.75
C ASN A 92 -6.52 -0.15 14.56
N MET A 93 -5.55 0.59 14.06
CA MET A 93 -5.20 1.94 14.48
C MET A 93 -5.54 2.89 13.35
N THR A 94 -6.29 3.94 13.68
CA THR A 94 -6.67 5.01 12.78
C THR A 94 -6.01 6.29 13.23
N ILE A 95 -5.33 6.95 12.29
CA ILE A 95 -4.71 8.25 12.47
C ILE A 95 -5.20 9.16 11.35
N LEU A 96 -5.65 10.35 11.73
CA LEU A 96 -5.85 11.46 10.81
C LEU A 96 -4.96 12.63 11.24
N GLU A 97 -4.10 13.06 10.33
CA GLU A 97 -3.23 14.21 10.48
C GLU A 97 -3.77 15.39 9.66
N LYS A 98 -3.56 16.60 10.19
CA LYS A 98 -3.72 17.87 9.47
C LYS A 98 -2.40 18.63 9.54
N ASP A 99 -1.82 18.95 8.39
CA ASP A 99 -0.53 19.62 8.26
C ASP A 99 0.59 18.94 9.07
N GLY A 100 0.58 17.60 9.07
CA GLY A 100 1.54 16.75 9.82
C GLY A 100 1.28 16.65 11.33
N LYS A 101 0.17 17.19 11.84
CA LYS A 101 -0.23 17.07 13.24
C LYS A 101 -1.42 16.13 13.40
N VAL A 102 -1.30 15.14 14.29
CA VAL A 102 -2.42 14.23 14.65
C VAL A 102 -3.58 15.02 15.24
N ILE A 103 -4.74 14.93 14.61
CA ILE A 103 -5.99 15.57 15.05
C ILE A 103 -7.07 14.57 15.47
N PHE A 104 -6.93 13.30 15.06
CA PHE A 104 -7.80 12.20 15.47
C PHE A 104 -6.98 10.91 15.54
N GLU A 105 -7.18 10.15 16.61
CA GLU A 105 -6.51 8.87 16.85
C GLU A 105 -7.52 7.92 17.50
N ALA A 106 -7.83 6.82 16.81
CA ALA A 106 -8.81 5.85 17.28
C ALA A 106 -8.36 4.41 17.02
N GLY A 107 -9.12 3.50 17.62
CA GLY A 107 -8.74 2.11 17.75
C GLY A 107 -7.85 1.89 18.97
N LYS A 108 -7.46 0.65 19.16
CA LYS A 108 -6.38 0.31 20.08
C LYS A 108 -5.27 -0.21 19.19
N GLU A 109 -4.01 0.15 19.47
CA GLU A 109 -2.95 -0.83 19.23
C GLU A 109 -3.53 -2.12 19.78
N LYS A 110 -3.63 -3.16 18.94
CA LYS A 110 -3.98 -4.48 19.41
C LYS A 110 -3.13 -4.70 20.66
N THR A 111 -3.75 -4.66 21.85
CA THR A 111 -3.03 -4.77 23.13
C THR A 111 -2.08 -5.93 22.91
N PRO A 112 -0.75 -5.75 23.00
CA PRO A 112 0.20 -6.69 22.42
C PRO A 112 -0.23 -8.07 22.88
N SER A 113 -0.81 -8.83 21.96
CA SER A 113 -1.41 -10.11 22.29
C SER A 113 -0.24 -11.06 22.37
N ALA A 114 0.64 -10.85 23.35
CA ALA A 114 2.03 -11.27 23.36
C ALA A 114 2.55 -11.47 21.92
N SER A 115 2.78 -10.39 21.17
CA SER A 115 3.37 -10.50 19.83
C SER A 115 4.69 -11.25 20.01
N ASN A 116 4.67 -12.54 19.69
CA ASN A 116 5.77 -13.44 19.97
C ASN A 116 6.53 -13.61 18.66
N MET A 117 7.84 -13.38 18.68
CA MET A 117 8.67 -13.59 17.49
C MET A 117 8.56 -15.03 16.96
N SER A 118 8.24 -15.99 17.82
CA SER A 118 7.93 -17.37 17.42
C SER A 118 6.81 -17.46 16.36
N ASN A 119 5.90 -16.49 16.32
CA ASN A 119 4.88 -16.43 15.27
C ASN A 119 5.52 -16.23 13.90
N PHE A 120 6.60 -15.46 13.80
CA PHE A 120 7.29 -15.23 12.54
C PHE A 120 8.28 -16.34 12.18
N GLU A 121 8.70 -17.16 13.14
CA GLU A 121 9.68 -18.20 12.88
C GLU A 121 9.26 -19.19 11.80
N GLY A 122 10.23 -19.49 10.95
CA GLY A 122 10.09 -20.49 9.90
C GLY A 122 10.74 -20.04 8.60
N THR A 123 10.36 -20.77 7.56
CA THR A 123 10.84 -20.58 6.20
C THR A 123 9.65 -20.20 5.33
N TYR A 124 9.80 -19.12 4.56
CA TYR A 124 8.77 -18.60 3.66
C TYR A 124 9.32 -18.53 2.25
N ILE A 125 8.52 -18.86 1.25
CA ILE A 125 8.98 -18.98 -0.13
C ILE A 125 8.09 -18.14 -1.05
N TYR A 126 8.75 -17.41 -1.94
CA TYR A 126 8.18 -16.87 -3.16
C TYR A 126 8.63 -17.76 -4.34
N GLY A 127 7.70 -18.07 -5.24
CA GLY A 127 7.94 -18.99 -6.36
C GLY A 127 7.95 -20.46 -5.94
N LYS A 128 8.51 -21.33 -6.79
CA LYS A 128 8.60 -22.78 -6.56
C LYS A 128 10.03 -23.26 -6.74
N LYS A 129 10.52 -24.08 -5.81
CA LYS A 129 11.84 -24.76 -5.91
C LYS A 129 11.78 -26.00 -6.81
N GLU A 130 11.18 -25.86 -8.00
CA GLU A 130 10.98 -26.95 -8.96
C GLU A 130 11.40 -26.50 -10.36
N GLY A 131 12.19 -27.33 -11.05
CA GLY A 131 12.59 -27.10 -12.44
C GLY A 131 13.34 -25.79 -12.66
N ALA A 132 12.96 -25.07 -13.71
CA ALA A 132 13.58 -23.80 -14.12
C ALA A 132 13.02 -22.56 -13.41
N ASN A 133 12.08 -22.71 -12.47
CA ASN A 133 11.43 -21.57 -11.82
C ASN A 133 12.40 -20.78 -10.94
N ASP A 134 12.19 -19.47 -10.86
CA ASP A 134 12.89 -18.62 -9.90
C ASP A 134 12.22 -18.70 -8.54
N TRP A 135 13.02 -18.61 -7.49
CA TRP A 135 12.55 -18.68 -6.13
C TRP A 135 13.40 -17.81 -5.21
N VAL A 136 12.73 -17.29 -4.18
CA VAL A 136 13.33 -16.57 -3.07
C VAL A 136 12.79 -17.19 -1.78
N GLU A 137 13.68 -17.51 -0.86
CA GLU A 137 13.40 -18.11 0.43
C GLU A 137 13.84 -17.17 1.54
N ILE A 138 12.93 -16.89 2.47
CA ILE A 138 13.15 -16.06 3.64
C ILE A 138 13.14 -16.97 4.85
N ASN A 139 14.24 -16.99 5.60
CA ASN A 139 14.34 -17.70 6.87
C ASN A 139 14.36 -16.68 8.02
N ILE A 140 13.40 -16.83 8.94
CA ILE A 140 13.28 -15.98 10.13
C ILE A 140 13.50 -16.84 11.37
N LYS A 141 14.46 -16.44 12.21
CA LYS A 141 14.77 -17.10 13.49
C LYS A 141 14.79 -16.08 14.61
N SER A 142 14.09 -16.35 15.72
CA SER A 142 14.15 -15.50 16.90
C SER A 142 15.54 -15.57 17.54
N LEU A 143 15.92 -14.49 18.21
CA LEU A 143 17.11 -14.41 19.03
C LEU A 143 16.71 -14.46 20.51
N LYS A 144 17.71 -14.63 21.39
CA LYS A 144 17.50 -14.86 22.85
C LYS A 144 16.64 -13.78 23.52
N ASN A 145 16.67 -12.56 23.02
CA ASN A 145 15.82 -11.45 23.44
C ASN A 145 14.60 -11.48 22.52
N GLN A 146 13.47 -12.02 22.98
CA GLN A 146 12.29 -12.47 22.22
C GLN A 146 11.67 -11.45 21.24
N ASP A 147 12.16 -10.21 21.19
CA ASP A 147 11.75 -9.16 20.26
C ASP A 147 12.70 -9.01 19.05
N SER A 148 13.82 -9.74 19.02
CA SER A 148 14.82 -9.66 17.94
C SER A 148 14.86 -10.93 17.11
N CYS A 149 15.12 -10.81 15.81
CA CYS A 149 15.28 -11.94 14.91
C CYS A 149 16.41 -11.73 13.89
N SER A 150 16.93 -12.84 13.37
CA SER A 150 17.73 -12.85 12.15
C SER A 150 16.83 -13.16 10.96
N ILE A 151 16.94 -12.35 9.91
CA ILE A 151 16.28 -12.56 8.63
C ILE A 151 17.38 -12.87 7.61
N VAL A 152 17.31 -14.05 7.00
CA VAL A 152 18.25 -14.50 5.97
C VAL A 152 17.47 -14.82 4.71
N VAL A 153 17.87 -14.18 3.61
CA VAL A 153 17.32 -14.45 2.28
C VAL A 153 18.28 -15.30 1.48
N ASN A 154 17.75 -16.38 0.95
CA ASN A 154 18.41 -17.23 -0.02
C ASN A 154 17.60 -17.20 -1.31
N SER A 155 18.26 -17.20 -2.45
CA SER A 155 17.60 -17.28 -3.75
C SER A 155 18.23 -18.36 -4.60
N LYS A 156 17.59 -18.65 -5.72
CA LYS A 156 18.21 -19.41 -6.80
C LYS A 156 19.55 -18.76 -7.20
N THR A 157 20.52 -19.61 -7.49
CA THR A 157 21.83 -19.22 -8.00
C THR A 157 21.86 -19.47 -9.50
N ILE A 158 22.22 -18.47 -10.28
CA ILE A 158 22.40 -18.55 -11.73
C ILE A 158 23.84 -18.14 -12.03
N ASN A 159 24.60 -18.99 -12.71
CA ASN A 159 26.02 -18.75 -13.03
C ASN A 159 26.87 -18.32 -11.81
N ASN A 160 26.73 -19.04 -10.69
CA ASN A 160 27.38 -18.77 -9.40
C ASN A 160 27.04 -17.42 -8.75
N LYS A 161 26.02 -16.71 -9.23
CA LYS A 161 25.51 -15.47 -8.62
C LYS A 161 24.13 -15.73 -8.02
N LYS A 162 23.94 -15.33 -6.75
CA LYS A 162 22.62 -15.34 -6.12
C LYS A 162 21.78 -14.22 -6.76
N GLY A 163 20.52 -14.52 -7.09
CA GLY A 163 19.55 -13.53 -7.55
C GLY A 163 19.25 -12.46 -6.50
N CYS A 164 19.03 -12.86 -5.24
CA CYS A 164 18.82 -11.96 -4.11
C CYS A 164 19.67 -12.35 -2.89
N GLU A 165 20.18 -11.35 -2.18
CA GLU A 165 20.92 -11.50 -0.93
C GLU A 165 20.51 -10.43 0.07
N PHE A 166 20.04 -10.87 1.23
CA PHE A 166 19.66 -10.00 2.34
C PHE A 166 19.87 -10.76 3.65
N ASN A 167 20.68 -10.19 4.53
CA ASN A 167 20.93 -10.74 5.85
C ASN A 167 20.95 -9.59 6.85
N LYS A 168 19.88 -9.47 7.64
CA LYS A 168 19.68 -8.35 8.55
C LYS A 168 19.04 -8.81 9.86
N LEU A 169 19.22 -7.98 10.88
CA LEU A 169 18.50 -8.11 12.15
C LEU A 169 17.20 -7.32 12.08
N GLY A 170 16.14 -7.91 12.61
CA GLY A 170 14.84 -7.27 12.75
C GLY A 170 14.41 -7.16 14.20
N LEU A 171 13.57 -6.16 14.47
CA LEU A 171 12.92 -5.95 15.76
C LEU A 171 11.41 -6.08 15.59
N LEU A 172 10.78 -6.96 16.36
CA LEU A 172 9.34 -7.07 16.44
C LEU A 172 8.77 -5.93 17.27
N LYS A 173 7.80 -5.22 16.69
CA LYS A 173 6.96 -4.26 17.38
C LYS A 173 5.56 -4.38 16.79
N ASN A 174 4.55 -4.54 17.63
CA ASN A 174 3.14 -4.53 17.23
C ASN A 174 2.82 -5.47 16.04
N ASP A 175 3.17 -6.75 16.15
CA ASP A 175 2.97 -7.76 15.09
C ASP A 175 3.66 -7.42 13.74
N THR A 176 4.69 -6.57 13.74
CA THR A 176 5.49 -6.22 12.57
C THR A 176 6.97 -6.28 12.89
N ILE A 177 7.75 -6.92 12.03
CA ILE A 177 9.21 -6.88 12.13
C ILE A 177 9.71 -5.65 11.38
N PHE A 178 10.44 -4.79 12.07
CA PHE A 178 11.09 -3.61 11.51
C PHE A 178 12.58 -3.88 11.32
N ILE A 179 13.07 -3.58 10.14
CA ILE A 179 14.48 -3.74 9.77
C ILE A 179 14.97 -2.39 9.23
N LYS A 180 15.82 -1.72 10.00
CA LYS A 180 16.47 -0.48 9.56
C LYS A 180 17.70 -0.83 8.74
N THR A 181 17.80 -0.26 7.55
CA THR A 181 18.96 -0.43 6.67
C THR A 181 19.46 0.91 6.15
N THR A 182 20.77 0.99 5.94
CA THR A 182 21.48 2.13 5.34
C THR A 182 22.20 1.73 4.06
N ASP A 183 21.86 0.56 3.48
CA ASP A 183 22.52 0.02 2.29
C ASP A 183 22.13 0.77 1.01
N TRP A 184 21.08 1.58 1.07
CA TRP A 184 20.63 2.46 -0.01
C TRP A 184 21.16 3.89 0.18
N LYS A 185 20.89 4.76 -0.80
CA LYS A 185 21.28 6.19 -0.79
C LYS A 185 20.94 6.93 0.50
N ARG A 186 19.95 6.45 1.26
CA ARG A 186 19.52 6.98 2.55
C ARG A 186 18.96 5.87 3.45
N PRO A 187 18.78 6.10 4.77
CA PRO A 187 18.20 5.12 5.67
C PRO A 187 16.75 4.78 5.30
N VAL A 188 16.46 3.50 5.11
CA VAL A 188 15.12 2.97 4.83
C VAL A 188 14.71 1.96 5.90
N THR A 189 13.43 1.87 6.19
CA THR A 189 12.88 0.85 7.08
C THR A 189 12.12 -0.18 6.27
N VAL A 190 12.66 -1.39 6.19
CA VAL A 190 11.98 -2.56 5.65
C VAL A 190 11.07 -3.13 6.73
N ILE A 191 9.87 -3.56 6.35
CA ILE A 191 8.88 -4.14 7.25
C ILE A 191 8.49 -5.53 6.78
N ILE A 192 8.26 -6.43 7.74
CA ILE A 192 7.66 -7.74 7.50
C ILE A 192 6.41 -7.87 8.36
N THR A 193 5.27 -8.04 7.70
CA THR A 193 3.98 -8.31 8.35
C THR A 193 3.58 -9.76 8.15
N LYS A 194 2.78 -10.31 9.06
CA LYS A 194 2.32 -11.71 8.99
C LYS A 194 0.80 -11.80 8.86
N LYS A 195 0.35 -12.69 7.97
CA LYS A 195 -1.01 -13.26 7.92
C LYS A 195 -0.93 -14.77 8.17
N THR A 196 -2.06 -15.45 8.32
CA THR A 196 -2.16 -16.86 8.79
C THR A 196 -1.07 -17.78 8.24
N ASN A 197 -0.89 -17.84 6.91
CA ASN A 197 0.08 -18.71 6.24
C ASN A 197 1.07 -17.97 5.32
N LYS A 198 1.20 -16.65 5.48
CA LYS A 198 2.12 -15.86 4.65
C LYS A 198 2.72 -14.70 5.41
N ILE A 199 3.90 -14.27 4.97
CA ILE A 199 4.46 -12.97 5.32
C ILE A 199 4.43 -12.06 4.11
N THR A 200 4.39 -10.76 4.35
CA THR A 200 4.53 -9.72 3.32
C THR A 200 5.75 -8.88 3.67
N ILE A 201 6.67 -8.71 2.72
CA ILE A 201 7.83 -7.82 2.84
C ILE A 201 7.55 -6.54 2.06
N ASP A 202 7.80 -5.40 2.69
CA ASP A 202 7.68 -4.07 2.09
C ASP A 202 8.68 -3.08 2.72
N ALA A 203 8.69 -1.83 2.28
CA ALA A 203 9.45 -0.75 2.91
C ALA A 203 8.57 0.47 3.19
N ILE A 204 8.80 1.12 4.31
CA ILE A 204 8.15 2.40 4.65
C ILE A 204 8.76 3.48 3.76
N GLU A 205 7.94 4.03 2.87
CA GLU A 205 8.33 5.07 1.94
C GLU A 205 8.26 6.45 2.60
N LYS A 206 9.39 7.13 2.75
CA LYS A 206 9.43 8.56 3.13
C LYS A 206 9.66 9.47 1.93
N GLN A 207 10.25 8.94 0.87
CA GLN A 207 10.38 9.57 -0.44
C GLN A 207 10.08 8.55 -1.54
N THR A 208 9.60 9.02 -2.69
CA THR A 208 9.04 8.24 -3.82
C THR A 208 9.91 7.11 -4.40
N ASP A 209 11.14 6.93 -3.92
CA ASP A 209 12.08 5.91 -4.37
C ASP A 209 12.67 5.04 -3.23
N ASP A 210 12.19 5.16 -1.98
CA ASP A 210 12.70 4.34 -0.86
C ASP A 210 12.43 2.85 -1.06
N ARG A 211 11.28 2.49 -1.65
CA ARG A 211 10.91 1.09 -1.88
C ARG A 211 11.88 0.36 -2.82
N PHE A 212 12.62 1.10 -3.66
CA PHE A 212 13.65 0.50 -4.53
C PHE A 212 14.88 -0.03 -3.78
N VAL A 213 15.03 0.25 -2.48
CA VAL A 213 16.04 -0.45 -1.65
C VAL A 213 15.88 -1.97 -1.72
N LEU A 214 14.64 -2.47 -1.89
CA LEU A 214 14.38 -3.90 -1.96
C LEU A 214 14.79 -4.52 -3.31
N ASN A 215 15.00 -3.70 -4.34
CA ASN A 215 15.55 -4.13 -5.62
C ASN A 215 17.08 -4.23 -5.55
N TRP A 216 17.72 -3.39 -4.75
CA TRP A 216 19.18 -3.42 -4.54
C TRP A 216 19.64 -4.79 -4.05
N TYR A 217 18.90 -5.39 -3.11
CA TYR A 217 19.18 -6.73 -2.60
C TYR A 217 18.95 -7.84 -3.63
N CYS A 218 18.34 -7.55 -4.76
CA CYS A 218 18.08 -8.48 -5.86
C CYS A 218 18.85 -8.13 -7.14
N SER A 219 20.02 -7.50 -7.00
CA SER A 219 20.88 -7.08 -8.11
C SER A 219 20.18 -6.15 -9.12
N GLY A 220 19.09 -5.50 -8.74
CA GLY A 220 18.28 -4.62 -9.59
C GLY A 220 17.35 -5.32 -10.61
N GLY A 221 17.47 -6.64 -10.80
CA GLY A 221 16.65 -7.41 -11.75
C GLY A 221 15.34 -7.96 -11.17
N GLY A 222 15.15 -7.84 -9.85
CA GLY A 222 13.96 -8.27 -9.11
C GLY A 222 13.75 -7.43 -7.86
N SER A 223 12.84 -7.84 -6.99
CA SER A 223 12.56 -7.17 -5.72
C SER A 223 12.28 -8.18 -4.61
N LEU A 224 12.65 -7.85 -3.38
CA LEU A 224 12.19 -8.59 -2.20
C LEU A 224 10.75 -8.24 -1.81
N ILE A 225 10.15 -7.20 -2.40
CA ILE A 225 8.75 -6.83 -2.15
C ILE A 225 7.83 -7.98 -2.52
N GLY A 226 6.87 -8.28 -1.64
CA GLY A 226 5.76 -9.17 -1.96
C GLY A 226 5.42 -10.17 -0.87
N ASP A 227 4.56 -11.10 -1.25
CA ASP A 227 4.03 -12.14 -0.38
C ASP A 227 4.84 -13.44 -0.48
N TYR A 228 5.16 -14.04 0.67
CA TYR A 228 5.87 -15.30 0.79
C TYR A 228 5.03 -16.28 1.60
N ILE A 229 4.79 -17.46 1.03
CA ILE A 229 3.98 -18.51 1.66
C ILE A 229 4.85 -19.30 2.62
N LYS A 230 4.33 -19.62 3.81
CA LYS A 230 5.02 -20.47 4.78
C LYS A 230 5.20 -21.88 4.21
N LYS A 231 6.42 -22.41 4.28
CA LYS A 231 6.75 -23.78 3.92
C LYS A 231 6.35 -24.76 5.02
#